data_AF-A0A7E5WGI0-F1
#
_entry.id   AF-A0A7E5WGI0-F1
#
_cell.length_a   1.000
_cell.length_b   1.000
_cell.length_c   1.000
_cell.angle_alpha   90.00
_cell.angle_beta   90.00
_cell.angle_gamma   90.00
#
_symmetry.space_group_name_H-M   'P 1'
#
loop_
_entity.id
_entity.type
_entity.pdbx_description
1 polymer ?
#
loop_
_entity_poly.entity_id
_entity_poly.type
_entity_poly.pdbx_seq_one_letter_code
_entity_poly.pdbx_strand_id
1 'polypeptide(L)'
;MSDQKAIEPGKMVPGYCSATCTDKESMRKEIKKPDVKTSDLFVTCNLPKRFEYPHWFNGYGCQESKQHPFYRTTASEYGWYPPGIYSVPSVFYPAGQTFTNRLASAGMYRNYSLNTGMDPVGYQ
;
A
#
# COMPACT_ATOMS: atom_id res chain seq x y z
N MET A 1 -54.24 8.49 24.27
CA MET A 1 -54.20 7.40 23.25
C MET A 1 -52.83 7.47 22.61
N SER A 2 -51.94 6.58 23.06
CA SER A 2 -50.53 6.55 22.72
C SER A 2 -50.32 5.70 21.46
N ASP A 3 -49.88 6.33 20.38
CA ASP A 3 -49.48 5.67 19.15
C ASP A 3 -48.28 4.76 19.39
N GLN A 4 -48.50 3.46 19.26
CA GLN A 4 -47.46 2.45 19.30
C GLN A 4 -46.66 2.53 17.99
N LYS A 5 -45.39 2.93 18.10
CA LYS A 5 -44.43 2.91 17.00
C LYS A 5 -44.17 1.46 16.62
N ALA A 6 -44.72 1.02 15.49
CA ALA A 6 -44.49 -0.30 14.95
C ALA A 6 -42.99 -0.54 14.79
N ILE A 7 -42.50 -1.60 15.42
CA ILE A 7 -41.17 -2.14 15.22
C ILE A 7 -41.17 -2.76 13.82
N GLU A 8 -40.42 -2.16 12.89
CA GLU A 8 -40.32 -2.71 11.53
C GLU A 8 -39.76 -4.14 11.60
N PRO A 9 -40.43 -5.14 11.01
CA PRO A 9 -39.96 -6.51 11.04
C PRO A 9 -38.60 -6.58 10.33
N GLY A 10 -37.59 -7.02 11.08
CA GLY A 10 -36.23 -7.17 10.60
C GLY A 10 -36.19 -7.86 9.24
N LYS A 11 -35.66 -7.15 8.24
CA LYS A 11 -35.46 -7.70 6.90
C LYS A 11 -34.59 -8.94 7.04
N MET A 12 -35.19 -10.10 6.85
CA MET A 12 -34.48 -11.38 6.78
C MET A 12 -33.48 -11.28 5.63
N VAL A 13 -32.20 -11.18 5.96
CA VAL A 13 -31.13 -11.17 4.96
C VAL A 13 -30.98 -12.63 4.52
N PRO A 14 -31.23 -12.97 3.25
CA PRO A 14 -31.08 -14.35 2.80
C PRO A 14 -29.63 -14.79 3.03
N GLY A 15 -29.46 -15.94 3.66
CA GLY A 15 -28.15 -16.54 3.92
C GLY A 15 -27.37 -16.75 2.63
N TYR A 16 -26.04 -16.78 2.76
CA TYR A 16 -25.09 -17.02 1.69
C TYR A 16 -25.38 -18.36 0.99
N CYS A 17 -26.13 -18.33 -0.12
CA CYS A 17 -26.30 -19.45 -1.04
C CYS A 17 -25.44 -19.16 -2.28
N SER A 18 -24.41 -19.99 -2.46
CA SER A 18 -23.20 -19.69 -3.22
C SER A 18 -23.33 -19.76 -4.75
N ALA A 19 -24.49 -19.48 -5.35
CA ALA A 19 -24.57 -19.58 -6.81
C ALA A 19 -25.44 -18.58 -7.59
N THR A 20 -26.57 -18.03 -7.11
CA THR A 20 -27.41 -17.17 -8.01
C THR A 20 -28.55 -16.38 -7.36
N CYS A 21 -28.41 -15.86 -6.13
CA CYS A 21 -29.50 -15.04 -5.55
C CYS A 21 -29.02 -13.86 -4.70
N THR A 22 -28.20 -12.98 -5.29
CA THR A 22 -28.16 -11.59 -4.82
C THR A 22 -29.17 -10.77 -5.61
N ASP A 23 -30.01 -10.01 -4.90
CA ASP A 23 -30.85 -8.99 -5.53
C ASP A 23 -29.96 -8.07 -6.37
N LYS A 24 -30.40 -7.77 -7.60
CA LYS A 24 -29.68 -6.90 -8.55
C LYS A 24 -29.37 -5.55 -7.93
N GLU A 25 -30.25 -5.05 -7.06
CA GLU A 25 -30.00 -3.82 -6.32
C GLU A 25 -28.89 -3.98 -5.28
N SER A 26 -28.83 -5.11 -4.58
CA SER A 26 -27.77 -5.40 -3.61
C SER A 26 -26.40 -5.49 -4.29
N MET A 27 -26.30 -6.18 -5.43
CA MET A 27 -25.06 -6.22 -6.24
C MET A 27 -24.63 -4.82 -6.68
N ARG A 28 -25.58 -4.01 -7.17
CA ARG A 28 -25.30 -2.62 -7.56
C ARG A 28 -24.83 -1.76 -6.38
N LYS A 29 -25.33 -2.02 -5.17
CA LYS A 29 -24.88 -1.31 -3.95
C LYS A 29 -23.47 -1.72 -3.58
N GLU A 30 -23.13 -3.01 -3.63
CA GLU A 30 -21.77 -3.50 -3.37
C GLU A 30 -20.76 -2.92 -4.38
N ILE A 31 -21.07 -2.92 -5.67
CA ILE A 31 -20.19 -2.35 -6.72
C ILE A 31 -19.95 -0.85 -6.53
N LYS A 32 -20.93 -0.14 -5.96
CA LYS A 32 -20.80 1.30 -5.65
C LYS A 32 -20.02 1.58 -4.37
N LYS A 33 -19.74 0.57 -3.54
CA LYS A 33 -18.93 0.80 -2.34
C LYS A 33 -17.52 1.18 -2.77
N PRO A 34 -16.90 2.15 -2.07
CA PRO A 34 -15.50 2.45 -2.31
C PRO A 34 -14.64 1.24 -1.99
N ASP A 35 -13.52 1.11 -2.69
CA ASP A 35 -12.53 0.07 -2.39
C ASP A 35 -12.01 0.22 -0.96
N VAL A 36 -11.87 -0.92 -0.29
CA VAL A 36 -11.35 -0.99 1.08
C VAL A 36 -9.89 -0.57 1.10
N LYS A 37 -9.54 0.36 1.97
CA LYS A 37 -8.17 0.83 2.19
C LYS A 37 -7.54 0.14 3.38
N THR A 38 -6.22 0.18 3.44
CA THR A 38 -5.48 -0.36 4.59
C THR A 38 -5.78 0.43 5.88
N SER A 39 -5.94 1.76 5.80
CA SER A 39 -6.33 2.59 6.94
C SER A 39 -7.75 2.37 7.45
N ASP A 40 -8.65 1.80 6.64
CA ASP A 40 -10.01 1.48 7.08
C ASP A 40 -10.03 0.30 8.06
N LEU A 41 -9.04 -0.59 7.97
CA LEU A 41 -8.94 -1.82 8.77
C LEU A 41 -7.89 -1.74 9.88
N PHE A 42 -6.83 -0.97 9.67
CA PHE A 42 -5.69 -0.88 10.58
C PHE A 42 -5.33 0.57 10.91
N VAL A 43 -4.72 0.76 12.07
CA VAL A 43 -4.07 2.03 12.40
C VAL A 43 -2.79 2.15 11.57
N THR A 44 -2.74 3.14 10.69
CA THR A 44 -1.58 3.37 9.80
C THR A 44 -0.86 4.68 10.14
N CYS A 45 0.43 4.76 9.78
CA CYS A 45 1.21 5.98 9.92
C CYS A 45 2.19 6.14 8.74
N ASN A 46 2.15 7.29 8.07
CA ASN A 46 3.03 7.63 6.92
C ASN A 46 3.04 6.57 5.80
N LEU A 47 1.93 5.87 5.59
CA LEU A 47 1.86 4.78 4.62
C LEU A 47 1.82 5.34 3.18
N PRO A 48 2.72 4.92 2.28
CA PRO A 48 2.66 5.31 0.88
C PRO A 48 1.35 4.85 0.23
N LYS A 49 0.83 5.66 -0.72
CA LYS A 49 -0.42 5.36 -1.45
C LYS A 49 -0.46 3.94 -2.03
N ARG A 50 0.68 3.43 -2.52
CA ARG A 50 0.77 2.07 -3.07
C ARG A 50 0.38 0.99 -2.06
N PHE A 51 0.74 1.16 -0.78
CA PHE A 51 0.41 0.20 0.29
C PHE A 51 -0.95 0.50 0.95
N GLU A 52 -1.44 1.73 0.82
CA GLU A 52 -2.75 2.16 1.29
C GLU A 52 -3.89 1.56 0.46
N TYR A 53 -3.68 1.39 -0.85
CA TYR A 53 -4.67 0.92 -1.80
C TYR A 53 -4.28 -0.46 -2.37
N PRO A 54 -4.92 -1.57 -1.93
CA PRO A 54 -4.59 -2.92 -2.40
C PRO A 54 -4.74 -3.10 -3.92
N HIS A 55 -5.68 -2.41 -4.54
CA HIS A 55 -5.89 -2.46 -6.00
C HIS A 55 -4.72 -1.83 -6.81
N TRP A 56 -3.79 -1.13 -6.15
CA TRP A 56 -2.61 -0.56 -6.82
C TRP A 56 -1.60 -1.64 -7.22
N PHE A 57 -1.67 -2.83 -6.61
CA PHE A 57 -0.83 -3.97 -6.96
C PHE A 57 -1.35 -4.66 -8.23
N ASN A 58 -0.65 -4.39 -9.33
CA ASN A 58 -0.91 -4.97 -10.65
C ASN A 58 0.35 -5.70 -11.16
N GLY A 59 0.21 -6.55 -12.18
CA GLY A 59 1.35 -7.26 -12.78
C GLY A 59 1.65 -8.64 -12.19
N TYR A 60 0.76 -9.17 -11.35
CA TYR A 60 0.97 -10.48 -10.72
C TYR A 60 0.41 -11.60 -11.59
N GLY A 61 0.99 -12.80 -11.46
CA GLY A 61 0.64 -13.94 -12.31
C GLY A 61 -0.86 -14.27 -12.30
N CYS A 62 -1.55 -14.15 -11.16
CA CYS A 62 -2.99 -14.40 -11.09
C CYS A 62 -3.85 -13.38 -11.85
N GLN A 63 -3.32 -12.20 -12.17
CA GLN A 63 -4.02 -11.12 -12.87
C GLN A 63 -3.75 -11.18 -14.38
N GLU A 64 -2.53 -11.52 -14.78
CA GLU A 64 -2.06 -11.38 -16.17
C GLU A 64 -1.83 -12.71 -16.90
N SER A 65 -1.61 -13.81 -16.17
CA SER A 65 -1.14 -15.05 -16.78
C SER A 65 -2.20 -15.65 -17.71
N LYS A 66 -1.79 -15.85 -18.97
CA LYS A 66 -2.51 -16.63 -19.97
C LYS A 66 -1.95 -18.06 -20.09
N GLN A 67 -1.03 -18.44 -19.21
CA GLN A 67 -0.36 -19.72 -19.26
C GLN A 67 -1.33 -20.85 -18.94
N HIS A 68 -1.34 -21.88 -19.77
CA HIS A 68 -2.18 -23.05 -19.54
C HIS A 68 -1.76 -23.74 -18.22
N PRO A 69 -2.71 -24.14 -17.35
CA PRO A 69 -2.39 -24.72 -16.05
C PRO A 69 -1.41 -25.91 -16.09
N PHE A 70 -1.47 -26.75 -17.13
CA PHE A 70 -0.56 -27.90 -17.30
C PHE A 70 0.89 -27.54 -17.56
N TYR A 71 1.19 -26.33 -18.04
CA TYR A 71 2.57 -25.90 -18.31
C TYR A 71 3.13 -25.00 -17.22
N ARG A 72 2.43 -24.88 -16.08
CA ARG A 72 2.88 -24.05 -14.96
C ARG A 72 3.96 -24.78 -14.17
N THR A 73 5.10 -24.13 -13.97
CA THR A 73 6.20 -24.68 -13.17
C THR A 73 6.12 -24.17 -11.74
N THR A 74 6.88 -24.80 -10.83
CA THR A 74 7.01 -24.33 -9.44
C THR A 74 7.66 -22.95 -9.35
N ALA A 75 8.56 -22.62 -10.27
CA ALA A 75 9.15 -21.28 -10.34
C ALA A 75 8.10 -20.20 -10.67
N SER A 76 7.05 -20.54 -11.43
CA SER A 76 5.92 -19.65 -11.72
C SER A 76 5.04 -19.35 -10.50
N GLU A 77 5.27 -19.97 -9.34
CA GLU A 77 4.55 -19.66 -8.10
C GLU A 77 5.06 -18.36 -7.46
N TYR A 78 6.36 -18.07 -7.57
CA TYR A 78 6.91 -16.82 -7.06
C TYR A 78 6.33 -15.62 -7.83
N GLY A 79 5.85 -14.61 -7.10
CA GLY A 79 5.21 -13.44 -7.70
C GLY A 79 3.84 -13.73 -8.33
N TRP A 80 3.22 -14.88 -8.04
CA TRP A 80 1.91 -15.18 -8.61
C TRP A 80 0.79 -14.36 -7.98
N TYR A 81 0.82 -14.13 -6.67
CA TYR A 81 -0.22 -13.39 -5.95
C TYR A 81 0.27 -12.00 -5.53
N PRO A 82 -0.57 -10.95 -5.69
CA PRO A 82 -0.26 -9.63 -5.17
C PRO A 82 -0.28 -9.64 -3.63
N PRO A 83 0.47 -8.72 -2.99
CA PRO A 83 0.36 -8.51 -1.56
C PRO A 83 -1.03 -7.97 -1.21
N GLY A 84 -1.65 -8.57 -0.19
CA GLY A 84 -2.91 -8.12 0.39
C GLY A 84 -2.72 -7.19 1.59
N ILE A 85 -3.84 -6.69 2.13
CA ILE A 85 -3.90 -5.76 3.28
C ILE A 85 -3.15 -6.30 4.50
N TYR A 86 -3.21 -7.61 4.75
CA TYR A 86 -2.54 -8.26 5.89
C TYR A 86 -1.05 -8.54 5.68
N SER A 87 -0.55 -8.37 4.45
CA SER A 87 0.86 -8.61 4.11
C SER A 87 1.68 -7.34 3.97
N VAL A 88 1.02 -6.18 3.80
CA VAL A 88 1.67 -4.87 3.72
C VAL A 88 1.91 -4.30 5.12
N PRO A 89 2.95 -3.47 5.32
CA PRO A 89 3.19 -2.85 6.62
C PRO A 89 2.11 -1.80 6.94
N SER A 90 1.80 -1.62 8.21
CA SER A 90 0.90 -0.54 8.68
C SER A 90 1.63 0.81 8.81
N VAL A 91 2.95 0.79 8.98
CA VAL A 91 3.78 1.98 9.20
C VAL A 91 5.00 1.93 8.29
N PHE A 92 5.36 3.09 7.72
CA PHE A 92 6.51 3.20 6.82
C PHE A 92 7.35 4.44 7.12
N TYR A 93 8.63 4.24 7.42
CA TYR A 93 9.61 5.30 7.68
C TYR A 93 10.75 5.25 6.66
N PRO A 94 10.60 5.91 5.50
CA PRO A 94 11.65 5.92 4.49
C PRO A 94 12.81 6.79 4.94
N ALA A 95 14.03 6.30 4.73
CA ALA A 95 15.22 7.14 4.81
C ALA A 95 15.28 8.05 3.57
N GLY A 96 14.98 9.34 3.76
CA GLY A 96 15.08 10.34 2.70
C GLY A 96 16.55 10.63 2.35
N GLN A 97 16.89 10.56 1.06
CA GLN A 97 18.25 10.85 0.58
C GLN A 97 18.38 12.27 -0.02
N THR A 98 17.43 13.17 0.25
CA THR A 98 17.37 14.49 -0.38
C THR A 98 18.63 15.33 -0.12
N PHE A 99 19.15 15.33 1.11
CA PHE A 99 20.40 16.00 1.47
C PHE A 99 21.60 15.38 0.73
N THR A 100 21.76 14.06 0.85
CA THR A 100 22.88 13.33 0.25
C THR A 100 22.89 13.46 -1.26
N ASN A 101 21.73 13.39 -1.93
CA ASN A 101 21.62 13.55 -3.38
C ASN A 101 22.05 14.95 -3.84
N ARG A 102 21.68 15.99 -3.08
CA ARG A 102 22.16 17.36 -3.35
C ARG A 102 23.67 17.44 -3.20
N LEU A 103 24.24 16.89 -2.13
CA LEU A 103 25.69 16.90 -1.91
C LEU A 103 26.45 16.08 -2.96
N ALA A 104 25.92 14.92 -3.35
CA ALA A 104 26.50 14.06 -4.38
C ALA A 104 26.56 14.77 -5.75
N SER A 105 25.55 15.59 -6.08
CA SER A 105 25.56 16.37 -7.32
C SER A 105 26.64 17.46 -7.37
N ALA A 106 27.16 17.91 -6.22
CA ALA A 106 28.23 18.90 -6.15
C ALA A 106 29.63 18.30 -6.40
N GLY A 107 29.75 16.98 -6.45
CA GLY A 107 31.01 16.27 -6.72
C GLY A 107 31.91 16.12 -5.50
N MET A 108 33.15 15.68 -5.74
CA MET A 108 34.13 15.46 -4.69
C MET A 108 34.68 16.79 -4.16
N TYR A 109 34.71 16.95 -2.83
CA TYR A 109 35.32 18.10 -2.19
C TYR A 109 36.80 18.24 -2.60
N ARG A 110 37.19 19.49 -2.87
CA ARG A 110 38.58 19.90 -3.14
C ARG A 110 38.88 21.12 -2.28
N ASN A 111 40.02 21.09 -1.59
CA ASN A 111 40.50 22.26 -0.86
C ASN A 111 41.28 23.18 -1.81
N TYR A 112 40.82 24.42 -1.95
CA TYR A 112 41.48 25.50 -2.71
C TYR A 112 41.78 26.72 -1.82
N SER A 113 41.82 26.54 -0.49
CA SER A 113 42.13 27.63 0.44
C SER A 113 43.63 27.91 0.50
N LEU A 114 44.00 29.15 0.81
CA LEU A 114 45.37 29.53 1.13
C LEU A 114 45.69 29.23 2.60
N ASN A 115 46.92 28.81 2.89
CA ASN A 115 47.41 28.73 4.26
C ASN A 115 47.66 30.16 4.79
N THR A 116 46.80 30.61 5.70
CA THR A 116 46.90 31.93 6.35
C THR A 116 47.16 31.84 7.85
N GLY A 117 47.43 30.63 8.36
CA GLY A 117 47.84 30.45 9.75
C GLY A 117 49.16 31.16 10.01
N MET A 118 49.21 31.97 11.07
CA MET A 118 50.46 32.52 11.57
C MET A 118 51.31 31.39 12.14
N ASP A 119 52.61 31.39 11.84
CA ASP A 119 53.51 30.41 12.42
C ASP A 119 53.49 30.50 13.96
N PRO A 120 53.45 29.37 14.67
CA PRO A 120 53.53 29.38 16.12
C PRO A 120 54.87 29.96 16.57
N VAL A 121 54.85 30.80 17.60
CA VAL A 121 56.01 31.53 18.17
C VAL A 121 57.02 30.63 18.90
N GLY A 122 57.10 29.35 18.57
CA GLY A 122 57.93 28.38 19.28
C GLY A 122 58.49 27.29 18.38
N TYR A 123 59.61 27.59 17.70
CA TYR A 123 60.66 26.60 17.47
C TYR A 123 61.79 26.94 18.45
N GLN A 124 61.80 26.29 19.61
CA GLN A 124 62.97 26.18 20.48
C GLN A 124 63.48 24.75 20.43
#